data_AF-A0A8G1XAC4-F1
#
_entry.id   AF-A0A8G1XAC4-F1
#
_cell.length_a   1.000
_cell.length_b   1.000
_cell.length_c   1.000
_cell.angle_alpha   90.00
_cell.angle_beta   90.00
_cell.angle_gamma   90.00
#
_symmetry.space_group_name_H-M   'P 1'
#
loop_
_entity.id
_entity.type
_entity.pdbx_description
1 polymer ?
#
loop_
_entity_poly.entity_id
_entity_poly.type
_entity_poly.pdbx_seq_one_letter_code
_entity_poly.pdbx_strand_id
1 'polypeptide(L)'
;MCLDSLLLVLASAWIRERHRRWPDSTNPYLIVSRQAAVAFTGPAVSAELVQRQFRAIGLTASVLRTDRILSEARHSADPLHLMRLFGLSNATATRYVFIAHPDRRPGPIRA
;
A
#
# COMPACT_ATOMS: atom_id res chain seq x y z
N MET A 1 11.58 5.81 -8.19
CA MET A 1 11.05 4.87 -7.17
C MET A 1 10.70 3.57 -7.88
N CYS A 2 11.61 2.60 -7.85
CA CYS A 2 11.41 1.29 -8.48
C CYS A 2 10.45 0.47 -7.59
N LEU A 3 9.72 -0.49 -8.16
CA LEU A 3 9.17 -1.58 -7.36
C LEU A 3 10.34 -2.15 -6.56
N ASP A 4 10.26 -2.11 -5.23
CA ASP A 4 11.31 -2.65 -4.38
C ASP A 4 11.62 -4.09 -4.81
N SER A 5 12.90 -4.47 -4.85
CA SER A 5 13.33 -5.80 -5.33
C SER A 5 12.58 -6.94 -4.61
N LEU A 6 12.23 -6.75 -3.34
CA LEU A 6 11.43 -7.68 -2.56
C LEU A 6 9.99 -7.78 -3.09
N LEU A 7 9.35 -6.66 -3.44
CA LEU A 7 8.02 -6.67 -4.04
C LEU A 7 8.00 -7.45 -5.34
N LEU A 8 9.04 -7.27 -6.18
CA LEU A 8 9.14 -8.00 -7.44
C LEU A 8 9.31 -9.51 -7.21
N VAL A 9 10.15 -9.92 -6.25
CA VAL A 9 10.33 -11.32 -5.87
C VAL A 9 9.03 -11.93 -5.35
N LEU A 10 8.34 -11.25 -4.43
CA LEU A 10 7.10 -11.74 -3.83
C LEU A 10 5.96 -11.80 -4.85
N ALA A 11 5.82 -10.78 -5.71
CA ALA A 11 4.83 -10.77 -6.78
C ALA A 11 5.08 -11.92 -7.78
N SER A 12 6.34 -12.14 -8.17
CA SER A 12 6.72 -13.22 -9.09
C SER A 12 6.50 -14.60 -8.47
N ALA A 13 6.81 -14.77 -7.19
CA ALA A 13 6.52 -16.00 -6.46
C ALA A 13 5.01 -16.26 -6.37
N TRP A 14 4.22 -15.22 -6.07
CA TRP A 14 2.77 -15.33 -6.02
C TRP A 14 2.15 -15.67 -7.37
N ILE A 15 2.58 -15.04 -8.47
CA ILE A 15 2.07 -15.34 -9.82
C ILE A 15 2.34 -16.81 -10.18
N ARG A 16 3.53 -17.33 -9.87
CA ARG A 16 3.86 -18.75 -10.07
C ARG A 16 2.97 -19.67 -9.23
N GLU A 17 2.78 -19.35 -7.95
CA GLU A 17 1.92 -20.16 -7.07
C GLU A 17 0.46 -20.14 -7.52
N ARG A 18 -0.04 -18.98 -7.95
CA ARG A 18 -1.40 -18.83 -8.49
C ARG A 18 -1.61 -19.71 -9.72
N HIS A 19 -0.68 -19.67 -10.68
CA HIS A 19 -0.73 -20.52 -11.87
C HIS A 19 -0.65 -22.00 -11.51
N ARG A 20 0.18 -22.38 -10.52
CA ARG A 20 0.27 -23.77 -10.06
C ARG A 20 -1.05 -24.27 -9.45
N ARG A 21 -1.72 -23.44 -8.65
CA ARG A 21 -2.98 -23.81 -7.97
C ARG A 21 -4.19 -23.78 -8.87
N TRP A 22 -4.24 -22.85 -9.81
CA TRP A 22 -5.39 -22.60 -10.68
C TRP A 22 -4.92 -22.31 -12.11
N PRO A 23 -4.43 -23.32 -12.85
CA PRO A 23 -3.88 -23.13 -14.19
C PRO A 23 -4.92 -22.60 -15.19
N ASP A 24 -6.18 -23.00 -15.04
CA ASP A 24 -7.27 -22.61 -15.96
C ASP A 24 -8.02 -21.34 -15.50
N SER A 25 -7.53 -20.64 -14.48
CA SER A 25 -8.20 -19.45 -13.96
C SER A 25 -8.09 -18.29 -14.94
N THR A 26 -9.22 -17.89 -15.52
CA THR A 26 -9.33 -16.72 -16.40
C THR A 26 -9.51 -15.40 -15.65
N ASN A 27 -9.54 -15.42 -14.31
CA ASN A 27 -9.73 -14.22 -13.50
C ASN A 27 -8.51 -13.27 -13.64
N PRO A 28 -8.68 -11.99 -14.03
CA PRO A 28 -7.57 -11.09 -14.32
C PRO A 28 -6.92 -10.44 -13.08
N TYR A 29 -7.51 -10.57 -11.88
CA TYR A 29 -7.00 -9.90 -10.69
C TYR A 29 -5.72 -10.59 -10.16
N LEU A 30 -4.74 -9.77 -9.77
CA LEU A 30 -3.48 -10.25 -9.20
C LEU A 30 -3.71 -11.09 -7.95
N ILE A 31 -4.49 -10.57 -7.00
CA ILE A 31 -4.85 -11.28 -5.77
C ILE A 31 -6.23 -11.90 -5.95
N VAL A 32 -6.30 -13.22 -5.77
CA VAL A 32 -7.55 -14.00 -5.84
C VAL A 32 -7.68 -14.92 -4.63
N SER A 33 -8.91 -15.12 -4.17
CA SER A 33 -9.24 -16.20 -3.24
C SER A 33 -9.44 -17.51 -3.99
N ARG A 34 -9.48 -18.64 -3.28
CA ARG A 34 -9.84 -19.93 -3.87
C ARG A 34 -11.18 -19.90 -4.60
N GLN A 35 -12.18 -19.20 -4.05
CA GLN A 35 -13.49 -19.05 -4.67
C GLN A 35 -13.43 -18.16 -5.92
N ALA A 36 -12.69 -17.04 -5.86
CA ALA A 36 -12.57 -16.13 -7.00
C ALA A 36 -11.74 -16.72 -8.15
N ALA A 37 -10.83 -17.65 -7.86
CA ALA A 37 -9.99 -18.28 -8.87
C ALA A 37 -10.77 -19.22 -9.81
N VAL A 38 -11.84 -19.84 -9.33
CA VAL A 38 -12.71 -20.75 -10.13
C VAL A 38 -13.93 -20.03 -10.72
N ALA A 39 -14.19 -18.79 -10.30
CA ALA A 39 -15.29 -18.00 -10.83
C ALA A 39 -14.89 -17.37 -12.17
N PHE A 40 -15.67 -17.66 -13.22
CA PHE A 40 -15.52 -17.06 -14.55
C PHE A 40 -15.87 -15.56 -14.55
N THR A 41 -16.80 -15.17 -13.68
CA THR A 41 -17.22 -13.80 -13.42
C THR A 41 -17.34 -13.63 -11.91
N GLY A 42 -16.46 -12.86 -11.31
CA GLY A 42 -16.48 -12.64 -9.86
C GLY A 42 -15.74 -11.37 -9.50
N PRO A 43 -16.12 -10.71 -8.41
CA PRO A 43 -15.45 -9.49 -7.97
C PRO A 43 -13.98 -9.79 -7.64
N ALA A 44 -13.17 -8.73 -7.60
CA ALA A 44 -11.86 -8.78 -6.96
C ALA A 44 -11.96 -9.40 -5.54
N VAL A 45 -10.82 -9.81 -4.98
CA VAL A 45 -10.77 -10.27 -3.59
C VAL A 45 -11.52 -9.29 -2.67
N SER A 46 -12.40 -9.79 -1.80
CA SER A 46 -13.20 -8.90 -0.96
C SER A 46 -12.30 -8.12 0.00
N ALA A 47 -12.63 -6.85 0.25
CA ALA A 47 -11.90 -6.03 1.22
C ALA A 47 -11.86 -6.68 2.61
N GLU A 48 -12.92 -7.40 2.97
CA GLU A 48 -13.00 -8.15 4.21
C GLU A 48 -11.96 -9.28 4.27
N LEU A 49 -11.81 -10.07 3.20
CA LEU A 49 -10.80 -11.13 3.15
C LEU A 49 -9.39 -10.54 3.32
N VAL A 50 -9.11 -9.41 2.68
CA VAL A 50 -7.83 -8.69 2.83
C VAL A 50 -7.65 -8.22 4.28
N GLN A 51 -8.68 -7.63 4.90
CA GLN A 51 -8.61 -7.20 6.30
C GLN A 51 -8.37 -8.38 7.26
N ARG A 52 -8.98 -9.54 7.02
CA ARG A 52 -8.73 -10.74 7.84
C ARG A 52 -7.26 -11.16 7.81
N GLN A 53 -6.60 -11.09 6.65
CA GLN A 53 -5.17 -11.39 6.57
C GLN A 53 -4.32 -10.43 7.40
N PHE A 54 -4.63 -9.13 7.40
CA PHE A 54 -3.93 -8.16 8.24
C PHE A 54 -4.19 -8.39 9.73
N ARG A 55 -5.44 -8.68 10.11
CA ARG A 55 -5.80 -8.98 11.52
C ARG A 55 -5.08 -10.22 12.04
N ALA A 56 -4.87 -11.23 11.20
CA ALA A 56 -4.17 -12.45 11.57
C ALA A 56 -2.72 -12.21 12.01
N ILE A 57 -2.10 -11.11 11.55
CA ILE A 57 -0.77 -10.67 11.95
C ILE A 57 -0.79 -9.48 12.92
N GLY A 58 -1.95 -9.17 13.50
CA GLY A 58 -2.11 -8.07 14.47
C GLY A 58 -2.00 -6.66 13.87
N LEU A 59 -2.15 -6.51 12.55
CA LEU A 59 -2.02 -5.23 11.84
C LEU A 59 -3.32 -4.82 11.14
N THR A 60 -3.33 -3.58 10.64
CA THR A 60 -4.33 -3.10 9.68
C THR A 60 -3.64 -2.54 8.45
N ALA A 61 -4.32 -2.55 7.30
CA ALA A 61 -3.82 -1.92 6.09
C ALA A 61 -3.53 -0.41 6.28
N SER A 62 -4.33 0.26 7.11
CA SER A 62 -4.15 1.69 7.43
C SER A 62 -2.84 1.93 8.17
N VAL A 63 -2.49 1.07 9.15
CA VAL A 63 -1.23 1.18 9.89
C VAL A 63 -0.03 1.04 8.95
N LEU A 64 -0.02 0.04 8.07
CA LEU A 64 1.07 -0.12 7.09
C LEU A 64 1.15 1.06 6.12
N ARG A 65 0.00 1.60 5.70
CA ARG A 65 -0.04 2.78 4.83
C ARG A 65 0.56 4.00 5.54
N THR A 66 0.18 4.26 6.78
CA THR A 66 0.73 5.36 7.57
C THR A 66 2.23 5.20 7.80
N ASP A 67 2.68 3.99 8.13
CA ASP A 67 4.10 3.69 8.30
C ASP A 67 4.89 3.97 7.02
N ARG A 68 4.40 3.49 5.86
CA ARG A 68 5.05 3.72 4.57
C ARG A 68 5.10 5.20 4.17
N ILE A 69 4.03 5.96 4.45
CA ILE A 69 3.98 7.42 4.22
C ILE A 69 5.02 8.13 5.11
N LEU A 70 5.09 7.78 6.39
CA LEU A 70 6.07 8.37 7.32
C LEU A 70 7.50 8.03 6.93
N SER A 71 7.75 6.78 6.54
CA SER A 71 9.04 6.36 6.02
C SER A 71 9.42 7.21 4.80
N GLU A 72 8.54 7.35 3.81
CA GLU A 72 8.84 8.18 2.64
C GLU A 72 9.06 9.65 3.01
N ALA A 73 8.23 10.20 3.91
CA ALA A 73 8.36 11.58 4.37
C ALA A 73 9.74 11.84 5.01
N ARG A 74 10.27 10.89 5.78
CA ARG A 74 11.63 10.96 6.35
C ARG A 74 12.71 10.98 5.26
N HIS A 75 12.53 10.22 4.19
CA HIS A 75 13.51 10.13 3.11
C HIS A 75 13.46 11.33 2.15
N SER A 76 12.27 11.75 1.71
CA SER A 76 12.14 12.80 0.67
C SER A 76 12.02 14.21 1.24
N ALA A 77 11.38 14.35 2.40
CA ALA A 77 11.00 15.64 2.98
C ALA A 77 10.24 16.58 2.01
N ASP A 78 9.56 16.00 1.01
CA ASP A 78 8.89 16.71 -0.09
C ASP A 78 7.38 16.40 -0.09
N PRO A 79 6.51 17.38 0.27
CA PRO A 79 5.07 17.20 0.25
C PRO A 79 4.51 16.87 -1.14
N LEU A 80 5.06 17.44 -2.22
CA LEU A 80 4.56 17.21 -3.57
C LEU A 80 4.84 15.77 -4.01
N HIS A 81 5.99 15.22 -3.63
CA HIS A 81 6.29 13.80 -3.82
C HIS A 81 5.30 12.90 -3.10
N LEU A 82 4.98 13.18 -1.83
CA LEU A 82 4.00 12.39 -1.08
C LEU A 82 2.59 12.49 -1.68
N MET A 83 2.19 13.65 -2.18
CA MET A 83 0.92 13.83 -2.88
C MET A 83 0.85 12.94 -4.12
N ARG A 84 1.90 12.96 -4.96
CA ARG A 84 1.95 12.15 -6.19
C ARG A 84 1.99 10.66 -5.89
N LEU A 85 2.76 10.24 -4.90
CA LEU A 85 2.98 8.84 -4.59
C LEU A 85 1.78 8.18 -3.89
N PHE A 86 1.15 8.90 -2.95
CA PHE A 86 0.11 8.32 -2.11
C PHE A 86 -1.29 8.90 -2.36
N GLY A 87 -1.44 9.92 -3.21
CA GLY A 87 -2.74 10.58 -3.44
C GLY A 87 -3.22 11.38 -2.23
N LEU A 88 -2.31 12.01 -1.49
CA LEU A 88 -2.64 12.83 -0.32
C LEU A 88 -3.05 14.24 -0.73
N SER A 89 -3.88 14.90 0.08
CA SER A 89 -4.10 16.35 -0.03
C SER A 89 -2.84 17.12 0.39
N ASN A 90 -2.68 18.37 -0.08
CA ASN A 90 -1.56 19.23 0.28
C ASN A 90 -1.40 19.37 1.81
N ALA A 91 -2.51 19.62 2.52
CA ALA A 91 -2.51 19.74 3.98
C ALA A 91 -2.02 18.46 4.66
N THR A 92 -2.45 17.29 4.17
CA THR A 92 -2.05 16.00 4.73
C THR A 92 -0.58 15.70 4.45
N ALA A 93 -0.12 15.92 3.23
CA ALA A 93 1.28 15.71 2.84
C ALA A 93 2.23 16.62 3.63
N THR A 94 1.89 17.91 3.74
CA THR A 94 2.65 18.88 4.54
C THR A 94 2.73 18.46 6.00
N ARG A 95 1.61 18.01 6.58
CA ARG A 95 1.57 17.49 7.95
C ARG A 95 2.51 16.29 8.15
N TYR A 96 2.55 15.35 7.21
CA TYR A 96 3.46 14.22 7.29
C TYR A 96 4.94 14.63 7.21
N VAL A 97 5.29 15.59 6.35
CA VAL A 97 6.65 16.15 6.28
C VAL A 97 7.03 16.80 7.60
N PHE A 98 6.13 17.58 8.20
CA PHE A 98 6.36 18.20 9.51
C PHE A 98 6.43 17.19 10.66
N ILE A 99 5.74 16.06 10.59
CA ILE A 99 5.89 14.97 11.55
C ILE A 99 7.26 14.30 11.41
N ALA A 100 7.72 14.10 10.17
CA ALA A 100 9.01 13.49 9.88
C ALA A 100 10.21 14.42 10.15
N HIS A 101 10.04 15.72 9.92
CA HIS A 101 11.05 16.78 10.03
C HIS A 101 10.49 17.96 10.83
N PRO A 102 10.50 17.88 12.18
CA PRO A 102 9.93 18.92 13.04
C PRO A 102 10.58 20.30 12.87
N ASP A 103 11.86 20.34 12.48
CA ASP A 103 12.65 21.54 12.17
C ASP A 103 12.08 22.35 11.01
N ARG A 104 11.32 21.71 10.11
CA ARG A 104 10.70 22.37 8.95
C ARG A 104 9.35 22.99 9.26
N ARG A 105 8.82 22.80 10.48
CA ARG A 105 7.55 23.40 10.88
C ARG A 105 7.74 24.92 10.99
N PRO A 106 6.90 25.73 10.32
CA PRO A 106 6.89 27.15 10.57
C PRO A 106 6.58 27.39 12.05
N GLY A 107 7.38 28.24 12.70
CA GLY A 107 7.12 28.69 14.06
C GLY A 107 5.78 29.42 14.16
N PRO A 108 5.23 29.57 15.38
CA PRO A 108 4.02 30.36 15.57
C PRO A 108 4.22 31.77 14.99
N ILE A 109 3.29 32.21 14.15
CA ILE A 109 3.27 33.57 13.62
C ILE A 109 3.11 34.51 14.82
N ARG A 110 4.14 35.31 15.11
CA ARG A 110 4.05 36.37 16.12
C ARG A 110 3.29 37.54 15.49
N ALA A 111 2.14 37.87 16.05
CA ALA A 111 1.35 39.06 15.74
C ALA A 111 1.89 40.27 16.52
#